data_AF-A0A221MCU3-F1
#
_entry.id   AF-A0A221MCU3-F1
#
_cell.length_a   1.000
_cell.length_b   1.000
_cell.length_c   1.000
_cell.angle_alpha   90.00
_cell.angle_beta   90.00
_cell.angle_gamma   90.00
#
_symmetry.space_group_name_H-M   'P 1'
#
loop_
_entity.id
_entity.type
_entity.pdbx_description
1 polymer ?
#
loop_
_entity_poly.entity_id
_entity_poly.type
_entity_poly.pdbx_seq_one_letter_code
_entity_poly.pdbx_strand_id
1 'polypeptide(L)'
;MLRKIGLVIMSIYCMTFLVHSTNQNHSVSAFTKQVIQHGAVGDNVIELQSRLQYIGFYNGKIDGVFGWGTYWALRNFQYEFGLEVDGMAGLTTRQKLVDTTEYDYGGASVNKGSSNATNTNNNANGSNAAPAPTAMNVPEGYSQNDIQLMANAVHGEARGEPYVGQVAVASVILNRVESPTFPNTVSGVIFEPRAFTAVADGQIWLTPDETAKQAVIDAINGWDPSGNALYYFNPVTATSDWIWSRPQIKKIGKHIFCK
;
A
#
# COMPACT_ATOMS: atom_id res chain seq x y z
N MET A 1 -75.20 40.11 46.74
CA MET A 1 -75.23 39.38 45.45
C MET A 1 -74.02 38.47 45.37
N LEU A 2 -74.26 37.19 45.12
CA LEU A 2 -73.27 36.12 45.01
C LEU A 2 -72.32 36.29 43.81
N ARG A 3 -71.06 35.88 44.01
CA ARG A 3 -70.30 34.90 43.18
C ARG A 3 -68.96 34.64 43.91
N LYS A 4 -68.72 33.47 44.55
CA LYS A 4 -68.25 32.18 43.96
C LYS A 4 -66.89 32.38 43.26
N ILE A 5 -65.75 31.74 43.56
CA ILE A 5 -65.39 30.38 44.02
C ILE A 5 -63.87 30.35 44.38
N GLY A 6 -63.47 29.50 45.36
CA GLY A 6 -62.23 28.67 45.52
C GLY A 6 -60.85 29.17 45.04
N LEU A 7 -59.69 28.81 45.59
CA LEU A 7 -59.26 27.59 46.28
C LEU A 7 -57.79 27.79 46.78
N VAL A 8 -57.58 27.76 48.10
CA VAL A 8 -56.55 27.01 48.87
C VAL A 8 -55.32 26.49 48.07
N ILE A 9 -54.13 27.07 48.25
CA ILE A 9 -52.94 26.63 49.06
C ILE A 9 -52.11 25.47 48.49
N MET A 10 -50.79 25.73 48.43
CA MET A 10 -49.62 24.83 48.29
C MET A 10 -49.59 23.81 47.15
N SER A 11 -48.66 24.01 46.20
CA SER A 11 -48.00 22.89 45.55
C SER A 11 -46.56 23.24 45.15
N ILE A 12 -45.64 22.79 45.99
CA ILE A 12 -44.43 22.04 45.65
C ILE A 12 -43.58 22.61 44.50
N TYR A 13 -42.45 23.19 44.90
CA TYR A 13 -41.21 23.32 44.13
C TYR A 13 -40.84 21.96 43.51
N CYS A 14 -41.24 21.71 42.28
CA CYS A 14 -40.70 20.59 41.49
C CYS A 14 -39.66 21.18 40.54
N MET A 15 -38.45 21.23 41.05
CA MET A 15 -37.21 21.48 40.33
C MET A 15 -37.13 20.46 39.19
N THR A 16 -37.62 20.84 38.02
CA THR A 16 -37.44 20.06 36.80
C THR A 16 -35.98 20.16 36.42
N PHE A 17 -35.18 19.23 36.96
CA PHE A 17 -33.91 18.83 36.39
C PHE A 17 -34.21 18.35 34.96
N LEU A 18 -34.14 19.28 34.02
CA LEU A 18 -33.95 18.98 32.61
C LEU A 18 -32.58 18.30 32.53
N VAL A 19 -32.61 16.96 32.60
CA VAL A 19 -31.48 16.12 32.25
C VAL A 19 -31.23 16.38 30.77
N HIS A 20 -30.40 17.38 30.47
CA HIS A 20 -29.77 17.48 29.18
C HIS A 20 -28.87 16.26 29.10
N SER A 21 -29.38 15.18 28.51
CA SER A 21 -28.56 14.14 27.93
C SER A 21 -27.68 14.84 26.91
N THR A 22 -26.49 15.24 27.35
CA THR A 22 -25.42 15.57 26.45
C THR A 22 -25.21 14.29 25.64
N ASN A 23 -25.63 14.31 24.37
CA ASN A 23 -25.07 13.41 23.39
C ASN A 23 -23.57 13.69 23.41
N GLN A 24 -22.85 12.87 24.17
CA GLN A 24 -21.42 12.73 24.01
C GLN A 24 -21.26 12.14 22.62
N ASN A 25 -21.14 13.00 21.61
CA ASN A 25 -20.54 12.60 20.36
C ASN A 25 -19.10 12.23 20.74
N HIS A 26 -18.88 10.96 21.02
CA HIS A 26 -17.54 10.39 21.16
C HIS A 26 -16.89 10.50 19.78
N SER A 27 -16.30 11.64 19.46
CA SER A 27 -15.32 11.72 18.38
C SER A 27 -14.10 10.94 18.85
N VAL A 28 -14.07 9.65 18.56
CA VAL A 28 -12.92 8.79 18.79
C VAL A 28 -11.76 9.36 17.98
N SER A 29 -10.63 9.58 18.64
CA SER A 29 -9.44 10.17 18.02
C SER A 29 -8.73 9.13 17.15
N ALA A 30 -9.18 8.96 15.91
CA ALA A 30 -8.46 8.17 14.91
C ALA A 30 -7.12 8.84 14.56
N PHE A 31 -6.01 8.14 14.87
CA PHE A 31 -4.62 8.52 14.62
C PHE A 31 -4.10 9.86 15.22
N THR A 32 -2.89 9.88 15.79
CA THR A 32 -2.19 11.14 16.17
C THR A 32 -1.86 11.97 14.92
N LYS A 33 -1.71 13.31 14.94
CA LYS A 33 -1.44 14.13 13.71
C LYS A 33 -0.13 13.82 12.96
N GLN A 34 0.66 12.85 13.41
CA GLN A 34 1.96 12.51 12.82
C GLN A 34 1.79 11.70 11.53
N VAL A 35 2.63 11.99 10.53
CA VAL A 35 2.75 11.17 9.31
C VAL A 35 3.35 9.83 9.70
N ILE A 36 2.70 8.73 9.28
CA ILE A 36 3.19 7.36 9.50
C ILE A 36 3.82 6.88 8.20
N GLN A 37 5.04 6.33 8.28
CA GLN A 37 5.80 5.88 7.12
C GLN A 37 6.57 4.60 7.45
N HIS A 38 7.21 4.02 6.43
CA HIS A 38 8.06 2.83 6.60
C HIS A 38 9.08 3.01 7.74
N GLY A 39 9.23 1.98 8.56
CA GLY A 39 10.06 1.99 9.77
C GLY A 39 9.35 2.52 11.03
N ALA A 40 8.16 3.10 10.91
CA ALA A 40 7.36 3.45 12.07
C ALA A 40 6.92 2.19 12.85
N VAL A 41 6.72 2.35 14.16
CA VAL A 41 6.21 1.29 15.04
C VAL A 41 5.16 1.83 16.00
N GLY A 42 4.31 0.95 16.54
CA GLY A 42 3.37 1.24 17.62
C GLY A 42 1.90 1.31 17.19
N ASP A 43 1.04 1.82 18.09
CA ASP A 43 -0.43 1.73 17.98
C ASP A 43 -0.99 2.36 16.70
N ASN A 44 -0.40 3.46 16.23
CA ASN A 44 -0.80 4.08 14.96
C ASN A 44 -0.57 3.14 13.76
N VAL A 45 0.48 2.31 13.79
CA VAL A 45 0.75 1.31 12.76
C VAL A 45 -0.21 0.13 12.89
N ILE A 46 -0.55 -0.28 14.11
CA ILE A 46 -1.57 -1.29 14.38
C ILE A 46 -2.91 -0.84 13.79
N GLU A 47 -3.35 0.41 14.05
CA GLU A 47 -4.58 0.96 13.49
C GLU A 47 -4.52 0.98 11.95
N LEU A 48 -3.40 1.44 11.38
CA LEU A 48 -3.19 1.46 9.92
C LEU A 48 -3.31 0.06 9.30
N GLN A 49 -2.58 -0.93 9.83
CA GLN A 49 -2.61 -2.32 9.39
C GLN A 49 -4.01 -2.90 9.52
N SER A 50 -4.70 -2.62 10.63
CA SER A 50 -6.07 -3.10 10.90
C SER A 50 -7.07 -2.55 9.90
N ARG A 51 -7.03 -1.25 9.63
CA ARG A 51 -7.90 -0.61 8.63
C ARG A 51 -7.61 -1.12 7.22
N LEU A 52 -6.34 -1.16 6.82
CA LEU A 52 -5.94 -1.71 5.52
C LEU A 52 -6.37 -3.18 5.36
N GLN A 53 -6.27 -3.98 6.43
CA GLN A 53 -6.73 -5.36 6.43
C GLN A 53 -8.25 -5.48 6.33
N TYR A 54 -8.99 -4.60 7.02
CA TYR A 54 -10.45 -4.56 6.99
C TYR A 54 -10.99 -4.33 5.56
N ILE A 55 -10.36 -3.43 4.78
CA ILE A 55 -10.71 -3.20 3.37
C ILE A 55 -9.94 -4.09 2.38
N GLY A 56 -9.25 -5.12 2.86
CA GLY A 56 -8.63 -6.15 2.02
C GLY A 56 -7.31 -5.77 1.35
N PHE A 57 -6.70 -4.64 1.71
CA PHE A 57 -5.41 -4.20 1.20
C PHE A 57 -4.21 -4.82 1.92
N TYR A 58 -4.40 -5.33 3.15
CA TYR A 58 -3.34 -5.93 3.96
C TYR A 58 -3.72 -7.33 4.46
N ASN A 59 -2.91 -8.33 4.14
CA ASN A 59 -3.09 -9.72 4.55
C ASN A 59 -2.04 -10.21 5.58
N GLY A 60 -1.11 -9.33 5.96
CA GLY A 60 -0.07 -9.64 6.94
C GLY A 60 -0.57 -9.63 8.38
N LYS A 61 0.34 -9.92 9.31
CA LYS A 61 0.08 -9.84 10.75
C LYS A 61 -0.04 -8.38 11.18
N ILE A 62 -1.06 -8.06 11.97
CA ILE A 62 -1.12 -6.78 12.69
C ILE A 62 -0.13 -6.85 13.85
N ASP A 63 1.09 -6.37 13.61
CA ASP A 63 2.22 -6.43 14.55
C ASP A 63 2.69 -5.05 15.01
N GLY A 64 2.10 -3.98 14.47
CA GLY A 64 2.49 -2.61 14.78
C GLY A 64 3.84 -2.23 14.22
N VAL A 65 4.38 -2.96 13.24
CA VAL A 65 5.63 -2.64 12.54
C VAL A 65 5.31 -2.25 11.10
N PHE A 66 5.69 -1.03 10.72
CA PHE A 66 5.48 -0.54 9.36
C PHE A 66 6.64 -1.03 8.49
N GLY A 67 6.63 -2.33 8.23
CA GLY A 67 7.51 -2.96 7.26
C GLY A 67 6.98 -2.87 5.82
N TRP A 68 7.66 -3.56 4.90
CA TRP A 68 7.32 -3.55 3.48
C TRP A 68 5.90 -4.01 3.17
N GLY A 69 5.36 -5.00 3.87
CA GLY A 69 3.96 -5.42 3.67
C GLY A 69 2.95 -4.30 3.94
N THR A 70 3.16 -3.53 5.03
CA THR A 70 2.31 -2.39 5.39
C THR A 70 2.46 -1.25 4.38
N TYR A 71 3.69 -1.00 3.92
CA TYR A 71 3.99 -0.03 2.87
C TYR A 71 3.24 -0.33 1.58
N TRP A 72 3.26 -1.59 1.12
CA TRP A 72 2.57 -2.00 -0.10
C TRP A 72 1.05 -1.92 0.01
N ALA A 73 0.50 -2.39 1.13
CA ALA A 73 -0.92 -2.25 1.39
C ALA A 73 -1.37 -0.78 1.32
N LEU A 74 -0.57 0.13 1.91
CA LEU A 74 -0.87 1.55 1.88
C LEU A 74 -0.78 2.15 0.48
N ARG A 75 0.24 1.80 -0.31
CA ARG A 75 0.36 2.30 -1.70
C ARG A 75 -0.76 1.78 -2.59
N ASN A 76 -1.17 0.52 -2.44
CA ASN A 76 -2.32 -0.02 -3.15
C ASN A 76 -3.61 0.72 -2.80
N PHE A 77 -3.81 0.99 -1.50
CA PHE A 77 -4.92 1.81 -1.04
C PHE A 77 -4.87 3.21 -1.66
N GLN A 78 -3.72 3.88 -1.62
CA GLN A 78 -3.55 5.20 -2.22
C GLN A 78 -3.89 5.19 -3.71
N TYR A 79 -3.42 4.19 -4.47
CA TYR A 79 -3.74 4.03 -5.88
C TYR A 79 -5.24 3.83 -6.13
N GLU A 80 -5.86 2.86 -5.44
CA GLU A 80 -7.28 2.53 -5.64
C GLU A 80 -8.21 3.72 -5.34
N PHE A 81 -7.84 4.55 -4.37
CA PHE A 81 -8.61 5.71 -3.97
C PHE A 81 -8.16 7.02 -4.63
N GLY A 82 -7.29 6.97 -5.64
CA GLY A 82 -6.86 8.14 -6.42
C GLY A 82 -6.07 9.17 -5.62
N LEU A 83 -5.34 8.73 -4.60
CA LEU A 83 -4.46 9.56 -3.77
C LEU A 83 -3.05 9.65 -4.35
N GLU A 84 -2.24 10.55 -3.79
CA GLU A 84 -0.80 10.53 -4.00
C GLU A 84 -0.22 9.22 -3.44
N VAL A 85 0.54 8.50 -4.28
CA VAL A 85 1.03 7.14 -3.99
C VAL A 85 2.46 7.17 -3.42
N ASP A 86 2.65 7.97 -2.37
CA ASP A 86 3.92 8.22 -1.69
C ASP A 86 4.29 7.17 -0.63
N GLY A 87 3.37 6.26 -0.29
CA GLY A 87 3.54 5.27 0.77
C GLY A 87 3.61 5.86 2.17
N MET A 88 3.11 7.09 2.36
CA MET A 88 3.00 7.77 3.64
C MET A 88 1.53 7.91 4.04
N ALA A 89 1.20 7.54 5.27
CA ALA A 89 -0.13 7.76 5.83
C ALA A 89 -0.18 9.20 6.38
N GLY A 90 -0.20 10.16 5.46
CA GLY A 90 -0.45 11.58 5.73
C GLY A 90 -1.92 11.86 6.04
N LEU A 91 -2.25 13.15 6.22
CA LEU A 91 -3.60 13.58 6.62
C LEU A 91 -4.69 13.09 5.64
N THR A 92 -4.47 13.28 4.34
CA THR A 92 -5.41 12.90 3.29
C THR A 92 -5.62 11.39 3.22
N THR A 93 -4.53 10.61 3.24
CA THR A 93 -4.56 9.14 3.24
C THR A 93 -5.28 8.58 4.45
N ARG A 94 -5.02 9.14 5.64
CA ARG A 94 -5.67 8.70 6.87
C ARG A 94 -7.14 9.07 6.93
N GLN A 95 -7.50 10.27 6.50
CA GLN A 95 -8.91 10.66 6.41
C GLN A 95 -9.65 9.70 5.48
N LYS A 96 -9.05 9.39 4.33
CA LYS A 96 -9.64 8.43 3.39
C LYS A 96 -9.77 7.03 3.99
N LEU A 97 -8.78 6.56 4.77
CA LEU A 97 -8.86 5.27 5.47
C LEU A 97 -10.01 5.26 6.48
N VAL A 98 -10.15 6.32 7.28
CA VAL A 98 -11.25 6.45 8.25
C VAL A 98 -12.60 6.48 7.55
N ASP A 99 -12.75 7.28 6.50
CA ASP A 99 -14.00 7.41 5.74
C ASP A 99 -14.42 6.10 5.04
N THR A 100 -13.46 5.22 4.73
CA THR A 100 -13.70 3.96 4.01
C THR A 100 -13.81 2.74 4.93
N THR A 101 -13.59 2.90 6.24
CA THR A 101 -13.62 1.80 7.21
C THR A 101 -14.57 2.12 8.37
N GLU A 102 -15.68 1.37 8.49
CA GLU A 102 -16.48 1.33 9.71
C GLU A 102 -15.77 0.47 10.77
N TYR A 103 -14.61 0.95 11.23
CA TYR A 103 -13.74 0.25 12.16
C TYR A 103 -13.60 1.03 13.47
N ASP A 104 -14.15 0.46 14.55
CA ASP A 104 -14.05 0.98 15.92
C ASP A 104 -12.75 0.49 16.58
N TYR A 105 -11.70 1.31 16.52
CA TYR A 105 -10.43 1.01 17.16
C TYR A 105 -10.47 1.42 18.63
N GLY A 106 -10.69 0.45 19.53
CA GLY A 106 -10.72 0.64 20.98
C GLY A 106 -9.36 0.89 21.66
N GLY A 107 -8.38 1.48 20.95
CA GLY A 107 -7.04 1.78 21.45
C GLY A 107 -7.00 3.07 22.30
N ALA A 108 -6.23 3.04 23.39
CA ALA A 108 -6.30 3.93 24.54
C ALA A 108 -6.28 5.45 24.26
N SER A 109 -7.13 6.16 25.00
CA SER A 109 -7.10 7.61 25.15
C SER A 109 -5.97 8.03 26.11
N VAL A 110 -5.35 9.19 25.82
CA VAL A 110 -4.57 10.08 26.72
C VAL A 110 -3.05 9.77 26.82
N ASN A 111 -2.13 10.65 26.41
CA ASN A 111 -1.88 11.96 27.03
C ASN A 111 -1.39 13.06 26.07
N LYS A 112 -2.08 14.19 26.16
CA LYS A 112 -1.67 15.53 25.77
C LYS A 112 -0.56 15.99 26.73
N GLY A 113 0.69 15.65 26.41
CA GLY A 113 1.89 16.03 27.17
C GLY A 113 2.95 16.58 26.24
N SER A 114 3.13 17.90 26.29
CA SER A 114 4.28 18.60 25.70
C SER A 114 5.59 18.11 26.31
N SER A 115 6.50 17.58 25.51
CA SER A 115 7.92 17.51 25.89
C SER A 115 8.84 17.41 24.68
N ASN A 116 9.48 18.56 24.41
CA ASN A 116 10.84 18.77 23.93
C ASN A 116 11.40 17.83 22.86
N ALA A 117 11.50 18.39 21.66
CA ALA A 117 12.55 18.08 20.71
C ALA A 117 13.92 18.29 21.38
N THR A 118 14.58 17.20 21.74
CA THR A 118 16.01 17.23 22.05
C THR A 118 16.76 17.20 20.73
N ASN A 119 17.19 18.39 20.35
CA ASN A 119 18.16 18.66 19.32
C ASN A 119 19.50 18.07 19.76
N THR A 120 19.98 17.01 19.10
CA THR A 120 21.35 16.53 19.28
C THR A 120 22.10 16.73 17.98
N ASN A 121 22.71 17.90 17.87
CA ASN A 121 23.90 18.11 17.06
C ASN A 121 24.93 17.04 17.43
N ASN A 122 25.41 16.29 16.45
CA ASN A 122 26.73 15.68 16.53
C ASN A 122 27.54 16.05 15.30
N ASN A 123 28.53 16.89 15.61
CA ASN A 123 29.54 17.45 14.74
C ASN A 123 30.45 16.35 14.18
N ALA A 124 30.85 16.54 12.93
CA ALA A 124 31.76 15.70 12.19
C ALA A 124 33.18 15.68 12.79
N ASN A 125 33.87 14.54 12.70
CA ASN A 125 35.26 14.54 12.25
C ASN A 125 35.71 13.17 11.68
N GLY A 126 35.98 13.16 10.37
CA GLY A 126 37.16 12.56 9.73
C GLY A 126 37.38 11.05 9.72
N SER A 127 37.18 10.43 8.54
CA SER A 127 38.28 9.82 7.75
C SER A 127 37.78 9.24 6.42
N ASN A 128 38.39 9.68 5.32
CA ASN A 128 38.15 9.20 3.96
C ASN A 128 38.45 7.70 3.80
N ALA A 129 37.44 6.94 3.39
CA ALA A 129 37.58 5.72 2.61
C ALA A 129 36.44 5.70 1.58
N ALA A 130 36.76 5.50 0.31
CA ALA A 130 35.78 5.41 -0.76
C ALA A 130 34.71 4.34 -0.42
N PRO A 131 33.41 4.60 -0.60
CA PRO A 131 32.41 3.59 -0.31
C PRO A 131 32.56 2.43 -1.29
N ALA A 132 32.96 1.26 -0.78
CA ALA A 132 32.71 -0.01 -1.43
C ALA A 132 31.18 -0.16 -1.63
N PRO A 133 30.71 -0.76 -2.73
CA PRO A 133 29.29 -0.85 -3.01
C PRO A 133 28.59 -1.57 -1.86
N THR A 134 27.75 -0.85 -1.13
CA THR A 134 26.88 -1.40 -0.09
C THR A 134 26.06 -2.52 -0.71
N ALA A 135 26.26 -3.74 -0.21
CA ALA A 135 25.44 -4.89 -0.55
C ALA A 135 23.97 -4.55 -0.29
N MET A 136 23.24 -4.33 -1.39
CA MET A 136 21.80 -4.13 -1.40
C MET A 136 21.19 -5.40 -0.81
N ASN A 137 20.40 -5.28 0.25
CA ASN A 137 19.73 -6.42 0.90
C ASN A 137 18.76 -7.03 -0.11
N VAL A 138 19.20 -8.09 -0.79
CA VAL A 138 18.44 -8.80 -1.82
C VAL A 138 17.40 -9.66 -1.11
N PRO A 139 16.12 -9.67 -1.53
CA PRO A 139 15.15 -10.59 -0.94
C PRO A 139 15.62 -12.05 -1.07
N GLU A 140 15.42 -12.86 -0.03
CA GLU A 140 15.82 -14.27 -0.04
C GLU A 140 15.19 -15.02 -1.23
N GLY A 141 16.01 -15.71 -2.03
CA GLY A 141 15.55 -16.57 -3.14
C GLY A 141 15.88 -16.09 -4.56
N TYR A 142 16.30 -14.84 -4.76
CA TYR A 142 16.67 -14.31 -6.09
C TYR A 142 18.09 -13.75 -6.11
N SER A 143 18.85 -14.04 -7.16
CA SER A 143 20.18 -13.47 -7.33
C SER A 143 20.14 -12.05 -7.89
N GLN A 144 21.25 -11.31 -7.76
CA GLN A 144 21.39 -10.00 -8.41
C GLN A 144 21.22 -10.07 -9.93
N ASN A 145 21.62 -11.20 -10.54
CA ASN A 145 21.43 -11.44 -11.96
C ASN A 145 19.95 -11.62 -12.30
N ASP A 146 19.18 -12.35 -11.47
CA ASP A 146 17.74 -12.51 -11.67
C ASP A 146 17.02 -11.15 -11.61
N ILE A 147 17.39 -10.32 -10.64
CA ILE A 147 16.82 -8.96 -10.51
C ILE A 147 17.17 -8.11 -11.72
N GLN A 148 18.40 -8.18 -12.22
CA GLN A 148 18.80 -7.45 -13.41
C GLN A 148 18.04 -7.91 -14.65
N LEU A 149 17.89 -9.22 -14.86
CA LEU A 149 17.12 -9.78 -15.96
C LEU A 149 15.65 -9.34 -15.88
N MET A 150 15.02 -9.47 -14.72
CA MET A 150 13.63 -9.04 -14.51
C MET A 150 13.47 -7.55 -14.76
N ALA A 151 14.39 -6.72 -14.25
CA ALA A 151 14.27 -5.27 -14.38
C ALA A 151 14.41 -4.83 -15.85
N ASN A 152 15.30 -5.45 -16.61
CA ASN A 152 15.43 -5.19 -18.05
C ASN A 152 14.20 -5.68 -18.84
N ALA A 153 13.63 -6.83 -18.48
CA ALA A 153 12.38 -7.32 -19.05
C ALA A 153 11.22 -6.36 -18.77
N VAL A 154 11.03 -5.97 -17.50
CA VAL A 154 10.01 -4.99 -17.07
C VAL A 154 10.18 -3.65 -17.78
N HIS A 155 11.42 -3.19 -17.95
CA HIS A 155 11.68 -1.96 -18.69
C HIS A 155 11.22 -2.06 -20.15
N GLY A 156 11.55 -3.15 -20.86
CA GLY A 156 11.11 -3.33 -22.25
C GLY A 156 9.58 -3.36 -22.39
N GLU A 157 8.90 -3.98 -21.44
CA GLU A 157 7.46 -4.21 -21.52
C GLU A 157 6.62 -3.03 -21.00
N ALA A 158 7.10 -2.31 -19.99
CA ALA A 158 6.32 -1.33 -19.24
C ALA A 158 6.98 0.05 -19.14
N ARG A 159 7.94 0.38 -20.01
CA ARG A 159 8.49 1.73 -20.08
C ARG A 159 7.39 2.76 -20.39
N GLY A 160 7.30 3.79 -19.54
CA GLY A 160 6.30 4.84 -19.66
C GLY A 160 4.90 4.44 -19.20
N GLU A 161 4.73 3.25 -18.63
CA GLU A 161 3.53 2.86 -17.89
C GLU A 161 3.57 3.45 -16.46
N PRO A 162 2.41 3.64 -15.80
CA PRO A 162 2.38 3.99 -14.38
C PRO A 162 3.17 2.96 -13.57
N TYR A 163 3.73 3.37 -12.43
CA TYR A 163 4.55 2.51 -11.58
C TYR A 163 3.88 1.17 -11.23
N VAL A 164 2.59 1.19 -10.90
CA VAL A 164 1.76 -0.01 -10.66
C VAL A 164 1.76 -0.97 -11.84
N GLY A 165 1.82 -0.47 -13.08
CA GLY A 165 1.91 -1.29 -14.29
C GLY A 165 3.27 -1.97 -14.46
N GLN A 166 4.36 -1.30 -14.05
CA GLN A 166 5.70 -1.92 -14.04
C GLN A 166 5.77 -3.04 -13.01
N VAL A 167 5.23 -2.82 -11.81
CA VAL A 167 5.14 -3.87 -10.78
C VAL A 167 4.27 -5.02 -11.27
N ALA A 168 3.13 -4.73 -11.91
CA ALA A 168 2.25 -5.78 -12.44
C ALA A 168 2.95 -6.69 -13.47
N VAL A 169 3.82 -6.15 -14.32
CA VAL A 169 4.63 -6.97 -15.25
C VAL A 169 5.67 -7.80 -14.48
N ALA A 170 6.32 -7.23 -13.47
CA ALA A 170 7.24 -7.96 -12.61
C ALA A 170 6.53 -9.12 -11.89
N SER A 171 5.33 -8.89 -11.34
CA SER A 171 4.52 -9.93 -10.69
C SER A 171 4.14 -11.03 -11.66
N VAL A 172 3.83 -10.73 -12.93
CA VAL A 172 3.59 -11.77 -13.95
C VAL A 172 4.81 -12.67 -14.16
N ILE A 173 6.04 -12.12 -14.12
CA ILE A 173 7.26 -12.95 -14.20
C ILE A 173 7.30 -13.92 -13.02
N LEU A 174 7.08 -13.43 -11.80
CA LEU A 174 7.10 -14.26 -10.58
C LEU A 174 5.97 -15.31 -10.58
N ASN A 175 4.75 -14.93 -10.97
CA ASN A 175 3.61 -15.84 -11.10
C ASN A 175 3.88 -16.96 -12.11
N ARG A 176 4.63 -16.68 -13.18
CA ARG A 176 5.09 -17.71 -14.13
C ARG A 176 6.11 -18.63 -13.48
N VAL A 177 7.09 -18.11 -12.74
CA VAL A 177 8.08 -18.94 -12.02
C VAL A 177 7.40 -19.90 -11.05
N GLU A 178 6.31 -19.48 -10.40
CA GLU A 178 5.53 -20.30 -9.47
C GLU A 178 4.54 -21.26 -10.15
N SER A 179 4.22 -21.04 -11.42
CA SER A 179 3.21 -21.83 -12.14
C SER A 179 3.81 -23.11 -12.71
N PRO A 180 3.13 -24.27 -12.59
CA PRO A 180 3.60 -25.52 -13.19
C PRO A 180 3.55 -25.52 -14.73
N THR A 181 2.94 -24.50 -15.36
CA THR A 181 2.83 -24.40 -16.82
C THR A 181 4.00 -23.67 -17.48
N PHE A 182 4.90 -23.08 -16.69
CA PHE A 182 6.05 -22.31 -17.17
C PHE A 182 7.35 -22.86 -16.55
N PRO A 183 8.52 -22.46 -17.06
CA PRO A 183 9.78 -22.75 -16.40
C PRO A 183 9.79 -22.20 -14.96
N ASN A 184 10.39 -22.96 -14.05
CA ASN A 184 10.45 -22.64 -12.62
C ASN A 184 11.69 -21.80 -12.22
N THR A 185 12.24 -21.04 -13.16
CA THR A 185 13.36 -20.12 -12.92
C THR A 185 13.13 -18.80 -13.65
N VAL A 186 13.62 -17.70 -13.08
CA VAL A 186 13.51 -16.35 -13.69
C VAL A 186 14.08 -16.35 -15.10
N SER A 187 15.30 -16.88 -15.27
CA SER A 187 15.95 -17.02 -16.57
C SER A 187 15.09 -17.83 -17.54
N GLY A 188 14.56 -18.99 -17.11
CA GLY A 188 13.67 -19.81 -17.93
C GLY A 188 12.45 -19.04 -18.41
N VAL A 189 11.75 -18.34 -17.52
CA VAL A 189 10.57 -17.53 -17.87
C VAL A 189 10.92 -16.39 -18.84
N ILE A 190 12.02 -15.68 -18.61
CA ILE A 190 12.42 -14.52 -19.41
C ILE A 190 12.85 -14.93 -20.82
N PHE A 191 13.58 -16.03 -20.95
CA PHE A 191 14.11 -16.49 -22.23
C PHE A 191 13.16 -17.41 -23.02
N GLU A 192 11.95 -17.66 -22.53
CA GLU A 192 10.90 -18.33 -23.31
C GLU A 192 10.70 -17.60 -24.66
N PRO A 193 10.61 -18.32 -25.79
CA PRO A 193 10.53 -17.70 -27.11
C PRO A 193 9.40 -16.68 -27.25
N ARG A 194 9.78 -15.41 -27.49
CA ARG A 194 8.87 -14.25 -27.67
C ARG A 194 8.07 -13.86 -26.42
N ALA A 195 8.50 -14.26 -25.23
CA ALA A 195 7.84 -13.87 -23.98
C ALA A 195 8.07 -12.39 -23.61
N PHE A 196 9.26 -11.85 -23.93
CA PHE A 196 9.66 -10.47 -23.60
C PHE A 196 10.41 -9.84 -24.76
N THR A 197 10.03 -8.61 -25.12
CA THR A 197 10.64 -7.83 -26.22
C THR A 197 12.10 -7.50 -25.94
N ALA A 198 12.46 -7.21 -24.68
CA ALA A 198 13.83 -6.89 -24.25
C ALA A 198 14.86 -7.97 -24.60
N VAL A 199 14.44 -9.24 -24.70
CA VAL A 199 15.32 -10.34 -25.14
C VAL A 199 15.60 -10.25 -26.64
N ALA A 200 14.56 -10.06 -27.45
CA ALA A 200 14.68 -9.95 -28.90
C ALA A 200 15.46 -8.70 -29.32
N ASP A 201 15.29 -7.59 -28.59
CA ASP A 201 15.94 -6.30 -28.86
C ASP A 201 17.36 -6.21 -28.27
N GLY A 202 17.86 -7.29 -27.65
CA GLY A 202 19.20 -7.36 -27.05
C GLY A 202 19.41 -6.47 -25.83
N GLN A 203 18.35 -5.86 -25.29
CA GLN A 203 18.39 -4.93 -24.15
C GLN A 203 18.55 -5.66 -22.80
N ILE A 204 18.39 -6.99 -22.78
CA ILE A 204 18.38 -7.79 -21.55
C ILE A 204 19.69 -7.75 -20.75
N TRP A 205 20.81 -7.33 -21.36
CA TRP A 205 22.14 -7.26 -20.74
C TRP A 205 22.57 -5.84 -20.34
N LEU A 206 21.69 -4.85 -20.46
CA LEU A 206 22.02 -3.47 -20.11
C LEU A 206 21.88 -3.20 -18.62
N THR A 207 22.34 -2.01 -18.19
CA THR A 207 22.08 -1.49 -16.84
C THR A 207 20.58 -1.22 -16.69
N PRO A 208 19.91 -1.81 -15.69
CA PRO A 208 18.48 -1.60 -15.49
C PRO A 208 18.14 -0.16 -15.15
N ASP A 209 16.99 0.28 -15.65
CA ASP A 209 16.35 1.49 -15.18
C ASP A 209 16.00 1.36 -13.67
N GLU A 210 16.27 2.40 -12.89
CA GLU A 210 16.07 2.38 -11.44
C GLU A 210 14.61 2.13 -11.05
N THR A 211 13.66 2.65 -11.83
CA THR A 211 12.23 2.48 -11.57
C THR A 211 11.81 1.03 -11.82
N ALA A 212 12.25 0.44 -12.93
CA ALA A 212 11.97 -0.95 -13.25
C ALA A 212 12.59 -1.91 -12.23
N LYS A 213 13.82 -1.61 -11.78
CA LYS A 213 14.48 -2.39 -10.71
C LYS A 213 13.69 -2.31 -9.41
N GLN A 214 13.25 -1.12 -8.99
CA GLN A 214 12.44 -1.00 -7.79
C GLN A 214 11.12 -1.77 -7.93
N ALA A 215 10.46 -1.71 -9.10
CA ALA A 215 9.23 -2.44 -9.35
C ALA A 215 9.41 -3.97 -9.21
N VAL A 216 10.56 -4.49 -9.64
CA VAL A 216 10.92 -5.91 -9.44
C VAL A 216 11.10 -6.24 -7.97
N ILE A 217 11.85 -5.42 -7.22
CA ILE A 217 12.03 -5.61 -5.78
C ILE A 217 10.68 -5.61 -5.06
N ASP A 218 9.78 -4.73 -5.46
CA ASP A 218 8.45 -4.64 -4.85
C ASP A 218 7.60 -5.87 -5.12
N ALA A 219 7.64 -6.39 -6.35
CA ALA A 219 6.98 -7.65 -6.71
C ALA A 219 7.55 -8.83 -5.91
N ILE A 220 8.88 -8.93 -5.79
CA ILE A 220 9.55 -9.98 -4.99
C ILE A 220 9.15 -9.88 -3.52
N ASN A 221 8.94 -8.67 -2.99
CA ASN A 221 8.45 -8.44 -1.64
C ASN A 221 6.94 -8.74 -1.46
N GLY A 222 6.29 -9.30 -2.48
CA GLY A 222 4.92 -9.79 -2.43
C GLY A 222 3.87 -8.83 -2.97
N TRP A 223 4.25 -7.71 -3.58
CA TRP A 223 3.26 -6.85 -4.23
C TRP A 223 2.85 -7.39 -5.60
N ASP A 224 1.63 -7.94 -5.69
CA ASP A 224 1.02 -8.31 -6.97
C ASP A 224 -0.26 -7.50 -7.28
N PRO A 225 -0.15 -6.37 -7.99
CA PRO A 225 -1.31 -5.59 -8.42
C PRO A 225 -2.09 -6.26 -9.57
N SER A 226 -1.51 -7.26 -10.26
CA SER A 226 -2.11 -7.92 -11.41
C SER A 226 -3.26 -8.88 -11.05
N GLY A 227 -3.30 -9.35 -9.80
CA GLY A 227 -4.29 -10.35 -9.34
C GLY A 227 -3.90 -11.79 -9.68
N ASN A 228 -2.61 -12.12 -9.54
CA ASN A 228 -2.01 -13.40 -9.91
C ASN A 228 -2.16 -13.69 -11.42
N ALA A 229 -1.93 -12.68 -12.26
CA ALA A 229 -2.00 -12.82 -13.71
C ALA A 229 -0.81 -13.61 -14.26
N LEU A 230 -1.03 -14.36 -15.34
CA LEU A 230 0.01 -15.10 -16.08
C LEU A 230 0.28 -14.47 -17.45
N TYR A 231 -0.64 -13.65 -17.93
CA TYR A 231 -0.57 -13.00 -19.23
C TYR A 231 -0.98 -11.54 -19.12
N TYR A 232 -0.53 -10.73 -20.08
CA TYR A 232 -1.02 -9.39 -20.30
C TYR A 232 -0.96 -9.04 -21.79
N PHE A 233 -1.73 -8.05 -22.21
CA PHE A 233 -1.66 -7.52 -23.56
C PHE A 233 -2.13 -6.07 -23.63
N ASN A 234 -1.65 -5.35 -24.64
CA ASN A 234 -2.18 -4.05 -24.99
C ASN A 234 -3.37 -4.22 -25.96
N PRO A 235 -4.61 -3.88 -25.57
CA PRO A 235 -5.80 -4.09 -26.40
C PRO A 235 -5.81 -3.25 -27.68
N VAL A 236 -4.94 -2.23 -27.79
CA VAL A 236 -4.81 -1.39 -28.99
C VAL A 236 -3.97 -2.10 -30.06
N THR A 237 -2.97 -2.90 -29.68
CA THR A 237 -2.01 -3.50 -30.60
C THR A 237 -2.11 -5.01 -30.70
N ALA A 238 -2.80 -5.68 -29.77
CA ALA A 238 -2.91 -7.13 -29.74
C ALA A 238 -3.82 -7.67 -30.85
N THR A 239 -3.27 -8.55 -31.68
CA THR A 239 -3.95 -9.18 -32.82
C THR A 239 -4.25 -10.66 -32.62
N SER A 240 -3.81 -11.27 -31.51
CA SER A 240 -3.96 -12.71 -31.27
C SER A 240 -5.34 -13.06 -30.69
N ASP A 241 -6.18 -13.81 -31.41
CA ASP A 241 -7.48 -14.26 -30.89
C ASP A 241 -7.35 -15.06 -29.58
N TRP A 242 -6.25 -15.81 -29.45
CA TRP A 242 -5.98 -16.58 -28.24
C TRP A 242 -5.84 -15.69 -27.00
N ILE A 243 -5.15 -14.54 -27.09
CA ILE A 243 -4.99 -13.67 -25.91
C ILE A 243 -6.31 -13.01 -25.50
N TRP A 244 -7.16 -12.69 -26.48
CA TRP A 244 -8.50 -12.15 -26.24
C TRP A 244 -9.46 -13.18 -25.61
N SER A 245 -9.20 -14.47 -25.79
CA SER A 245 -9.96 -15.56 -25.16
C SER A 245 -9.66 -15.79 -23.67
N ARG A 246 -8.58 -15.20 -23.15
CA ARG A 246 -8.15 -15.40 -21.76
C ARG A 246 -9.10 -14.67 -20.77
N PRO A 247 -9.39 -15.23 -19.59
CA PRO A 247 -10.16 -14.53 -18.56
C PRO A 247 -9.43 -13.25 -18.11
N GLN A 248 -10.05 -12.10 -18.41
CA GLN A 248 -9.49 -10.78 -18.09
C GLN A 248 -9.73 -10.46 -16.62
N ILE A 249 -8.69 -10.01 -15.92
CA ILE A 249 -8.74 -9.66 -14.50
C ILE A 249 -8.99 -8.17 -14.34
N LYS A 250 -8.10 -7.33 -14.90
CA LYS A 250 -8.17 -5.87 -14.82
C LYS A 250 -7.26 -5.21 -15.85
N LYS A 251 -7.42 -3.90 -16.01
CA LYS A 251 -6.55 -3.06 -16.82
C LYS A 251 -5.73 -2.12 -15.92
N ILE A 252 -4.41 -2.07 -16.13
CA ILE A 252 -3.49 -1.12 -15.49
C ILE A 252 -2.69 -0.45 -16.61
N GLY A 253 -2.78 0.88 -16.69
CA GLY A 253 -2.18 1.62 -17.81
C GLY A 253 -2.72 1.14 -19.16
N LYS A 254 -1.83 0.75 -20.07
CA LYS A 254 -2.17 0.22 -21.39
C LYS A 254 -2.40 -1.29 -21.40
N HIS A 255 -2.08 -2.01 -20.31
CA HIS A 255 -2.16 -3.47 -20.28
C HIS A 255 -3.44 -3.99 -19.63
N ILE A 256 -4.06 -4.99 -20.27
CA ILE A 256 -5.05 -5.86 -19.65
C ILE A 256 -4.33 -7.12 -19.15
N PHE A 257 -4.49 -7.46 -17.87
CA PHE A 257 -3.89 -8.61 -17.20
C PHE A 257 -4.90 -9.77 -17.14
N CYS A 258 -4.44 -11.00 -17.38
CA CYS A 258 -5.29 -12.17 -17.57
C CYS A 258 -4.74 -13.44 -16.90
N LYS A 259 -5.63 -14.39 -16.65
CA LYS A 259 -5.29 -15.77 -16.25
C LYS A 259 -4.95 -16.66 -17.43
#